data_AF-K9G104-F1
#
_entry.id   AF-K9G104-F1
#
_cell.length_a   1.000
_cell.length_b   1.000
_cell.length_c   1.000
_cell.angle_alpha   90.00
_cell.angle_beta   90.00
_cell.angle_gamma   90.00
#
_symmetry.space_group_name_H-M   'P 1'
#
loop_
_entity.id
_entity.type
_entity.pdbx_description
1 polymer ?
#
loop_
_entity_poly.entity_id
_entity_poly.type
_entity_poly.pdbx_seq_one_letter_code
_entity_poly.pdbx_strand_id
1 'polypeptide(L)'
;MPFDCFQPSPAKKFVSLTKNTRVPGGIINTVFHELKPLQPDDLIGEWDGYLLGTGHPFEDELDTLNWFGNTFYSTDDVAPLIVARNGERVPFEDWGRASVSPFSCIL
;
A
#
# COMPACT_ATOMS: atom_id res chain seq x y z
N MET A 1 17.25 -19.47 -26.32
CA MET A 1 17.12 -18.86 -24.98
C MET A 1 15.86 -18.00 -25.00
N PRO A 2 14.87 -18.19 -24.10
CA PRO A 2 13.69 -17.34 -24.07
C PRO A 2 14.09 -15.91 -23.70
N PHE A 3 13.51 -14.91 -24.34
CA PHE A 3 13.77 -13.48 -24.09
C PHE A 3 13.28 -12.99 -22.71
N ASP A 4 12.58 -13.84 -21.97
CA ASP A 4 11.89 -13.49 -20.72
C ASP A 4 12.83 -13.27 -19.52
N CYS A 5 14.08 -13.74 -19.58
CA CYS A 5 15.05 -13.59 -18.49
C CYS A 5 15.48 -12.15 -18.22
N PHE A 6 15.24 -11.23 -19.16
CA PHE A 6 15.64 -9.83 -19.07
C PHE A 6 14.53 -8.89 -18.59
N GLN A 7 13.28 -9.38 -18.49
CA GLN A 7 12.18 -8.54 -18.03
C GLN A 7 12.21 -8.41 -16.51
N PRO A 8 12.01 -7.19 -15.96
CA PRO A 8 11.92 -7.00 -14.53
C PRO A 8 10.72 -7.77 -13.97
N SER A 9 10.87 -8.34 -12.78
CA SER A 9 9.74 -8.98 -12.08
C SER A 9 8.59 -7.99 -11.87
N PRO A 10 7.33 -8.47 -11.78
CA PRO A 10 6.17 -7.60 -11.49
C PRO A 10 6.40 -6.67 -10.31
N ALA A 11 7.01 -7.17 -9.22
CA ALA A 11 7.38 -6.35 -8.06
C ALA A 11 8.34 -5.20 -8.42
N LYS A 12 9.38 -5.45 -9.24
CA LYS A 12 10.30 -4.39 -9.70
C LYS A 12 9.62 -3.38 -10.61
N LYS A 13 8.68 -3.82 -11.45
CA LYS A 13 7.84 -2.90 -12.25
C LYS A 13 7.00 -2.02 -11.33
N PHE A 14 6.34 -2.60 -10.33
CA PHE A 14 5.48 -1.88 -9.39
C PHE A 14 6.26 -0.84 -8.59
N VAL A 15 7.42 -1.22 -8.04
CA VAL A 15 8.33 -0.27 -7.36
C VAL A 15 8.83 0.83 -8.31
N SER A 16 8.96 0.57 -9.61
CA SER A 16 9.35 1.62 -10.56
C SER A 16 8.23 2.65 -10.81
N LEU A 17 6.96 2.28 -10.57
CA LEU A 17 5.84 3.23 -10.67
C LEU A 17 5.94 4.33 -9.62
N THR A 18 6.47 4.03 -8.42
CA THR A 18 6.65 5.00 -7.33
C THR A 18 7.68 6.09 -7.62
N LYS A 19 8.43 5.98 -8.73
CA LYS A 19 9.38 7.03 -9.16
C LYS A 19 8.73 8.16 -9.95
N ASN A 20 7.45 8.02 -10.29
CA ASN A 20 6.71 8.98 -11.11
C ASN A 20 5.71 9.74 -10.24
N THR A 21 5.62 11.06 -10.44
CA THR A 21 4.68 11.92 -9.71
C THR A 21 3.22 11.59 -10.02
N ARG A 22 2.93 11.10 -11.23
CA ARG A 22 1.58 10.74 -11.66
C ARG A 22 1.61 9.47 -12.49
N VAL A 23 0.73 8.52 -12.19
CA VAL A 23 0.61 7.26 -12.91
C VAL A 23 -0.86 7.00 -13.23
N PRO A 24 -1.24 6.76 -14.50
CA PRO A 24 -2.59 6.37 -14.86
C PRO A 24 -3.02 5.08 -14.14
N GLY A 25 -4.22 5.07 -13.55
CA GLY A 25 -4.73 3.92 -12.78
C GLY A 25 -4.74 2.60 -13.57
N GLY A 26 -4.99 2.64 -14.88
CA GLY A 26 -4.94 1.43 -15.72
C GLY A 26 -3.57 0.74 -15.77
N ILE A 27 -2.48 1.50 -15.70
CA ILE A 27 -1.11 0.95 -15.66
C ILE A 27 -0.87 0.31 -14.30
N ILE A 28 -1.25 0.99 -13.21
CA ILE A 28 -1.14 0.45 -11.84
C ILE A 28 -1.90 -0.86 -11.75
N ASN A 29 -3.15 -0.87 -12.22
CA ASN A 29 -4.02 -2.04 -12.18
C ASN A 29 -3.41 -3.24 -12.92
N THR A 30 -2.86 -3.00 -14.12
CA THR A 30 -2.23 -4.05 -14.94
C THR A 30 -1.05 -4.68 -14.22
N VAL A 31 -0.13 -3.87 -13.67
CA VAL A 31 1.05 -4.39 -12.96
C VAL A 31 0.66 -5.05 -11.65
N PHE A 32 -0.34 -4.52 -10.95
CA PHE A 32 -0.86 -5.08 -9.70
C PHE A 32 -1.40 -6.50 -9.90
N HIS A 33 -2.10 -6.77 -11.01
CA HIS A 33 -2.64 -8.09 -11.33
C HIS A 33 -1.56 -9.16 -11.62
N GLU A 34 -0.33 -8.74 -11.92
CA GLU A 34 0.80 -9.65 -12.09
C GLU A 34 1.46 -10.05 -10.75
N LEU A 35 1.09 -9.42 -9.63
CA LEU A 35 1.67 -9.71 -8.31
C LEU A 35 1.09 -10.99 -7.71
N LYS A 36 1.92 -11.70 -6.93
CA LYS A 36 1.45 -12.86 -6.16
C LYS A 36 0.70 -12.39 -4.91
N PRO A 37 -0.37 -13.08 -4.49
CA PRO A 37 -1.01 -12.80 -3.22
C PRO A 37 -0.07 -13.10 -2.04
N LEU A 38 -0.31 -12.43 -0.93
CA LEU A 38 0.34 -12.67 0.37
C LEU A 38 -0.62 -13.39 1.31
N GLN A 39 -0.07 -14.06 2.33
CA GLN A 39 -0.85 -14.55 3.46
C GLN A 39 -1.02 -13.44 4.51
N PRO A 40 -2.08 -13.47 5.34
CA PRO A 40 -2.28 -12.48 6.39
C PRO A 40 -1.06 -12.29 7.31
N ASP A 41 -0.39 -13.39 7.66
CA ASP A 41 0.78 -13.37 8.53
C ASP A 41 2.00 -12.67 7.90
N ASP A 42 2.06 -12.58 6.56
CA ASP A 42 3.13 -11.86 5.86
C ASP A 42 3.03 -10.34 6.04
N LEU A 43 1.88 -9.82 6.50
CA LEU A 43 1.64 -8.39 6.68
C LEU A 43 2.04 -7.86 8.06
N ILE A 44 2.29 -8.74 9.03
CA ILE A 44 2.59 -8.34 10.42
C ILE A 44 3.87 -7.50 10.47
N GLY A 45 3.78 -6.31 11.07
CA GLY A 45 4.87 -5.35 11.14
C GLY A 45 4.45 -3.91 10.86
N GLU A 46 5.47 -3.04 10.77
CA GLU A 46 5.33 -1.63 10.43
C GLU A 46 5.66 -1.38 8.96
N TRP A 47 4.83 -0.58 8.30
CA TRP A 47 4.95 -0.31 6.87
C TRP A 47 4.85 1.18 6.59
N ASP A 48 5.86 1.71 5.93
CA ASP A 48 5.84 3.09 5.42
C ASP A 48 4.85 3.19 4.25
N GLY A 49 3.96 4.18 4.34
CA GLY A 49 2.97 4.47 3.32
C GLY A 49 3.59 5.18 2.11
N TYR A 50 3.06 4.89 0.92
CA TYR A 50 3.42 5.62 -0.29
C TYR A 50 2.19 5.81 -1.19
N LEU A 51 2.00 7.04 -1.67
CA LEU A 51 0.90 7.39 -2.57
C LEU A 51 1.37 7.36 -4.03
N LEU A 52 0.71 6.53 -4.84
CA LEU A 52 0.80 6.64 -6.30
C LEU A 52 -0.21 7.69 -6.76
N GLY A 53 0.27 8.83 -7.24
CA GLY A 53 -0.58 9.94 -7.67
C GLY A 53 -1.46 9.55 -8.86
N THR A 54 -2.73 9.26 -8.59
CA THR A 54 -3.76 8.98 -9.59
C THR A 54 -4.72 10.14 -9.78
N GLY A 55 -4.76 11.06 -8.81
CA GLY A 55 -5.76 12.11 -8.68
C GLY A 55 -7.01 11.65 -7.94
N HIS A 56 -6.91 10.62 -7.11
CA HIS A 56 -8.00 10.13 -6.29
C HIS A 56 -8.25 11.11 -5.12
N PRO A 57 -9.51 11.50 -4.82
CA PRO A 57 -9.80 12.52 -3.80
C PRO A 57 -9.26 12.22 -2.40
N PHE A 58 -9.10 10.93 -2.08
CA PHE A 58 -8.54 10.51 -0.78
C PHE A 58 -7.04 10.76 -0.63
N GLU A 59 -6.33 11.09 -1.72
CA GLU A 59 -4.93 11.51 -1.65
C GLU A 59 -4.78 12.78 -0.78
N ASP A 60 -5.66 13.76 -0.93
CA ASP A 60 -5.65 15.03 -0.19
C ASP A 60 -5.95 14.83 1.31
N GLU A 61 -6.83 13.87 1.63
CA GLU A 61 -7.19 13.54 3.01
C GLU A 61 -6.01 12.91 3.76
N LEU A 62 -5.28 12.00 3.11
CA LEU A 62 -4.09 11.36 3.69
C LEU A 62 -2.94 12.35 3.91
N ASP A 63 -2.79 13.34 3.02
CA ASP A 63 -1.84 14.45 3.20
C ASP A 63 -2.24 15.32 4.40
N THR A 64 -3.51 15.70 4.51
CA THR A 64 -4.05 16.48 5.64
C THR A 64 -3.83 15.78 6.99
N LEU A 65 -3.98 14.46 7.02
CA LEU A 65 -3.73 13.64 8.21
C LEU A 65 -2.25 13.48 8.54
N ASN A 66 -1.33 13.92 7.68
CA ASN A 66 0.10 13.59 7.74
C ASN A 66 0.30 12.07 7.87
N TRP A 67 -0.38 11.31 7.01
CA TRP A 67 -0.31 9.86 7.01
C TRP A 67 1.12 9.39 6.74
N PHE A 68 1.62 8.56 7.64
CA PHE A 68 2.93 7.98 7.60
C PHE A 68 2.91 6.54 7.06
N GLY A 69 1.87 5.76 7.38
CA GLY A 69 1.80 4.36 6.99
C GLY A 69 0.84 3.52 7.81
N ASN A 70 1.15 2.25 8.00
CA ASN A 70 0.30 1.26 8.65
C ASN A 70 1.11 0.44 9.65
N THR A 71 0.45 -0.04 10.70
CA THR A 71 1.04 -1.04 11.60
C THR A 71 0.07 -2.19 11.80
N PHE A 72 0.54 -3.40 11.53
CA PHE A 72 -0.18 -4.66 11.73
C PHE A 72 0.40 -5.34 12.97
N TYR A 73 -0.27 -5.21 14.12
CA TYR A 73 0.17 -5.83 15.37
C TYR A 73 -0.19 -7.32 15.39
N SER A 74 -1.35 -7.65 14.84
CA SER A 74 -1.82 -9.02 14.58
C SER A 74 -2.83 -9.03 13.43
N THR A 75 -3.31 -10.21 13.03
CA THR A 75 -4.40 -10.30 12.05
C THR A 75 -5.71 -9.69 12.56
N ASP A 76 -5.92 -9.59 13.87
CA ASP A 76 -7.14 -9.04 14.48
C ASP A 76 -6.96 -7.60 14.99
N ASP A 77 -5.74 -7.05 14.89
CA ASP A 77 -5.43 -5.71 15.36
C ASP A 77 -4.45 -4.98 14.44
N VAL A 78 -5.01 -4.08 13.65
CA VAL A 78 -4.29 -3.24 12.69
C VAL A 78 -4.59 -1.77 13.01
N ALA A 79 -3.54 -0.96 13.07
CA ALA A 79 -3.61 0.49 12.92
C ALA A 79 -3.55 0.83 11.42
N PRO A 80 -4.68 1.10 10.76
CA PRO A 80 -4.69 1.38 9.32
C PRO A 80 -4.08 2.74 8.98
N LEU A 81 -3.94 3.62 9.96
CA LEU A 81 -3.39 4.95 9.79
C LEU A 81 -2.44 5.24 10.95
N ILE A 82 -1.15 5.22 10.66
CA ILE A 82 -0.13 5.86 11.47
C ILE A 82 0.04 7.27 10.94
N VAL A 83 -0.10 8.27 11.79
CA VAL A 83 0.00 9.68 11.44
C VAL A 83 1.15 10.34 12.21
N ALA A 84 1.76 11.36 11.60
CA ALA A 84 2.74 12.19 12.29
C ALA A 84 2.01 13.30 13.07
N ARG A 85 2.11 13.28 14.40
CA ARG A 85 1.59 14.33 15.30
C ARG A 85 2.68 14.77 16.25
N ASN A 86 2.96 16.07 16.31
CA ASN A 86 3.99 16.65 17.17
C ASN A 86 5.39 15.99 17.01
N GLY A 87 5.72 15.50 15.82
CA GLY A 87 6.99 14.81 15.54
C GLY A 87 7.01 13.32 15.93
N GLU A 88 5.92 12.79 16.47
CA GLU A 88 5.78 11.38 16.83
C GLU A 88 4.83 10.65 15.86
N ARG A 89 5.09 9.36 15.65
CA ARG A 89 4.24 8.47 14.88
C ARG A 89 3.23 7.83 15.82
N VAL A 90 1.95 8.13 15.63
CA VAL A 90 0.88 7.61 16.49
C VAL A 90 -0.25 7.02 15.65
N PRO A 91 -0.94 5.97 16.12
CA PRO A 91 -2.18 5.51 15.50
C PRO A 91 -3.24 6.60 15.49
N PHE A 92 -3.94 6.75 14.38
CA PHE A 92 -5.09 7.63 14.25
C PHE A 92 -6.37 6.87 14.60
N GLU A 93 -6.76 6.94 15.87
CA GLU A 93 -7.84 6.14 16.44
C GLU A 93 -9.26 6.63 16.08
N ASP A 94 -9.41 7.86 15.57
CA ASP A 94 -10.73 8.45 15.26
C ASP A 94 -11.50 7.64 14.19
N TRP A 95 -10.79 6.89 13.35
CA TRP A 95 -11.39 6.00 12.33
C TRP A 95 -11.38 4.52 12.72
N GLY A 96 -10.93 4.22 13.95
CA GLY A 96 -10.91 2.88 14.51
C GLY A 96 -9.79 1.98 14.00
N ARG A 97 -9.86 0.72 14.45
CA ARG A 97 -8.93 -0.36 14.14
C ARG A 97 -9.45 -1.21 12.99
N ALA A 98 -8.56 -2.01 12.39
CA ALA A 98 -8.91 -2.95 11.33
C ALA A 98 -8.42 -4.38 11.65
N SER A 99 -8.91 -5.35 10.88
CA SER A 99 -8.47 -6.74 10.89
C SER A 99 -8.15 -7.21 9.47
N VAL A 100 -7.27 -8.18 9.33
CA VAL A 100 -6.87 -8.81 8.08
C VAL A 100 -7.58 -10.15 7.93
N SER A 101 -8.14 -10.39 6.76
CA SER A 101 -8.72 -11.69 6.42
C SER A 101 -8.45 -12.01 4.94
N PRO A 102 -8.29 -13.29 4.58
CA PRO A 102 -8.17 -13.68 3.18
C PRO A 102 -9.39 -13.20 2.38
N PHE A 103 -9.13 -12.50 1.28
CA PHE A 103 -10.17 -12.01 0.38
C PHE A 103 -9.78 -12.29 -1.08
N SER A 104 -10.74 -12.79 -1.86
CA SER A 104 -10.58 -12.96 -3.30
C SER A 104 -11.17 -11.75 -4.01
N CYS A 105 -10.30 -10.85 -4.47
CA CYS A 105 -10.73 -9.72 -5.29
C CYS A 105 -11.00 -10.21 -6.72
N ILE A 106 -12.28 -10.27 -7.10
CA ILE A 106 -12.71 -10.55 -8.48
C ILE A 106 -13.06 -9.18 -9.08
N LEU A 107 -12.12 -8.60 -9.82
CA LEU A 107 -12.31 -7.33 -10.56
C LEU A 107 -12.69 -7.61 -12.02
#